data_AF-A0A6A9SRV8-F1
#
_entry.id   AF-A0A6A9SRV8-F1
#
_cell.length_a   1.000
_cell.length_b   1.000
_cell.length_c   1.000
_cell.angle_alpha   90.00
_cell.angle_beta   90.00
_cell.angle_gamma   90.00
#
_symmetry.space_group_name_H-M   'P 1'
#
loop_
_entity.id
_entity.type
_entity.pdbx_description
1 polymer ?
#
loop_
_entity_poly.entity_id
_entity_poly.type
_entity_poly.pdbx_seq_one_letter_code
_entity_poly.pdbx_strand_id
1 'polypeptide(L)'
;MTDSADHRGDRWWVPIAVLAATLPVAVVFSAVLPPDVFAMLPVAAVVLVGLALALCSPAFVYFDRQYLAAEAAWTPSALYYLMVVPAVAPFLALAYVYRRHQRVGVPANPLADER
;
A
#
# COMPACT_ATOMS: atom_id res chain seq x y z
N MET A 1 18.95 6.48 21.59
CA MET A 1 17.51 6.78 21.60
C MET A 1 17.12 7.28 20.21
N THR A 2 17.20 6.40 19.22
CA THR A 2 17.02 6.68 17.77
C THR A 2 16.22 5.57 17.08
N ASP A 3 16.26 4.34 17.61
CA ASP A 3 15.54 3.15 17.11
C ASP A 3 14.01 3.32 16.94
N SER A 4 13.38 4.13 17.77
CA SER A 4 11.91 4.30 17.77
C SER A 4 11.40 5.18 16.62
N ALA A 5 12.26 6.01 16.03
CA ALA A 5 11.91 6.88 14.91
C ALA A 5 11.98 6.12 13.57
N ASP A 6 13.02 5.30 13.36
CA ASP A 6 13.20 4.45 12.18
C ASP A 6 12.00 3.52 11.97
N HIS A 7 11.59 2.82 13.04
CA HIS A 7 10.46 1.88 12.98
C HIS A 7 9.11 2.53 12.65
N ARG A 8 8.95 3.84 12.90
CA ARG A 8 7.69 4.55 12.60
C ARG A 8 7.68 5.03 11.15
N GLY A 9 8.83 5.40 10.60
CA GLY A 9 9.01 5.76 9.19
C GLY A 9 8.75 4.59 8.24
N ASP A 10 9.25 3.40 8.58
CA ASP A 10 9.06 2.20 7.76
C ASP A 10 7.60 1.71 7.70
N ARG A 11 6.67 2.16 8.56
CA ARG A 11 5.30 1.59 8.57
C ARG A 11 4.30 2.29 7.64
N TRP A 12 4.68 3.41 7.02
CA TRP A 12 3.75 4.21 6.21
C TRP A 12 3.29 3.53 4.91
N TRP A 13 4.00 2.50 4.44
CA TRP A 13 3.53 1.66 3.34
C TRP A 13 2.45 0.65 3.75
N VAL A 14 2.26 0.36 5.04
CA VAL A 14 1.27 -0.64 5.51
C VAL A 14 -0.16 -0.25 5.11
N PRO A 15 -0.64 0.98 5.35
CA PRO A 15 -1.95 1.42 4.85
C PRO A 15 -2.09 1.31 3.32
N ILE A 16 -1.00 1.51 2.57
CA ILE A 16 -0.99 1.36 1.12
C ILE A 16 -1.12 -0.11 0.72
N ALA A 17 -0.48 -1.02 1.45
CA ALA A 17 -0.66 -2.46 1.25
C ALA A 17 -2.09 -2.92 1.58
N VAL A 18 -2.68 -2.40 2.66
CA VAL A 18 -4.10 -2.67 2.98
C VAL A 18 -5.01 -2.14 1.87
N LEU A 19 -4.74 -0.93 1.35
CA LEU A 19 -5.47 -0.36 0.21
C LEU A 19 -5.40 -1.27 -1.03
N ALA A 20 -4.22 -1.83 -1.33
CA ALA A 20 -4.06 -2.78 -2.44
C ALA A 20 -4.89 -4.06 -2.24
N ALA A 21 -5.03 -4.53 -1.00
CA ALA A 21 -5.79 -5.73 -0.66
C ALA A 21 -7.32 -5.54 -0.70
N THR A 22 -7.82 -4.31 -0.63
CA THR A 22 -9.27 -4.06 -0.60
C THR A 22 -9.99 -4.61 -1.83
N LEU A 23 -9.41 -4.49 -3.02
CA LEU A 23 -10.00 -4.96 -4.27
C LEU A 23 -10.14 -6.50 -4.33
N PRO A 24 -9.07 -7.31 -4.17
CA PRO A 24 -9.22 -8.76 -4.19
C PRO A 24 -10.14 -9.28 -3.08
N VAL A 25 -10.10 -8.66 -1.88
CA VAL A 25 -11.02 -9.05 -0.79
C VAL A 25 -12.47 -8.75 -1.15
N ALA A 26 -12.77 -7.57 -1.71
CA ALA A 26 -14.11 -7.24 -2.16
C ALA A 26 -14.60 -8.20 -3.25
N VAL A 27 -13.75 -8.53 -4.23
CA VAL A 27 -14.06 -9.51 -5.29
C VAL A 27 -14.39 -10.88 -4.72
N VAL A 28 -13.58 -11.39 -3.79
CA VAL A 28 -13.82 -12.70 -3.16
C VAL A 28 -15.14 -12.71 -2.39
N PHE A 29 -15.41 -11.67 -1.60
CA PHE A 29 -16.68 -11.57 -0.88
C PHE A 29 -17.88 -11.49 -1.82
N SER A 30 -17.78 -10.68 -2.89
CA SER A 30 -18.85 -10.61 -3.90
C SER A 30 -19.08 -11.93 -4.65
N ALA A 31 -18.06 -12.77 -4.79
CA ALA A 31 -18.17 -14.07 -5.47
C ALA A 31 -18.75 -15.18 -4.58
N VAL A 32 -18.52 -15.12 -3.26
CA VAL A 32 -18.92 -16.16 -2.31
C VAL A 32 -20.25 -15.87 -1.65
N LEU A 33 -20.58 -14.59 -1.45
CA LEU A 33 -21.77 -14.18 -0.71
C LEU A 33 -22.99 -14.05 -1.65
N PRO A 34 -24.19 -14.42 -1.17
CA PRO A 34 -25.42 -14.22 -1.93
C PRO A 34 -25.67 -12.72 -2.18
N PRO A 35 -26.30 -12.35 -3.32
CA PRO A 35 -26.56 -10.96 -3.69
C PRO A 35 -27.77 -10.38 -2.95
N ASP A 36 -27.76 -10.44 -1.62
CA ASP A 36 -28.73 -9.79 -0.74
C ASP A 36 -28.08 -8.68 0.10
N VAL A 37 -28.90 -7.74 0.57
CA VAL A 37 -28.44 -6.53 1.24
C VAL A 37 -27.65 -6.83 2.51
N PHE A 38 -28.07 -7.84 3.30
CA PHE A 38 -27.44 -8.13 4.58
C PHE A 38 -26.16 -8.94 4.40
N ALA A 39 -26.14 -9.90 3.47
CA ALA A 39 -24.94 -10.64 3.14
C ALA A 39 -23.87 -9.77 2.46
N MET A 40 -24.25 -8.66 1.82
CA MET A 40 -23.31 -7.73 1.17
C MET A 40 -22.71 -6.67 2.10
N LEU A 41 -23.11 -6.63 3.38
CA LEU A 41 -22.52 -5.71 4.36
C LEU A 41 -20.98 -5.83 4.49
N PRO A 42 -20.35 -7.02 4.46
CA PRO A 42 -18.90 -7.14 4.47
C PRO A 42 -18.25 -6.52 3.24
N VAL A 43 -18.84 -6.65 2.05
CA VAL A 43 -18.35 -6.01 0.82
C VAL A 43 -18.40 -4.49 0.97
N ALA A 44 -19.53 -3.96 1.44
CA ALA A 44 -19.70 -2.53 1.69
C ALA A 44 -18.66 -2.00 2.69
N ALA A 45 -18.39 -2.74 3.77
CA ALA A 45 -17.37 -2.38 4.76
C ALA A 45 -15.96 -2.31 4.12
N VAL A 46 -15.59 -3.29 3.30
CA VAL A 46 -14.30 -3.30 2.59
C VAL A 46 -14.18 -2.12 1.62
N VAL A 47 -15.25 -1.82 0.89
CA VAL A 47 -15.30 -0.67 -0.04
C VAL A 47 -15.15 0.66 0.73
N LEU A 48 -15.82 0.81 1.88
CA LEU A 48 -15.70 2.01 2.71
C LEU A 48 -14.29 2.17 3.29
N VAL A 49 -13.66 1.08 3.73
CA VAL A 49 -12.26 1.08 4.17
C VAL A 49 -11.34 1.48 3.01
N GLY A 50 -11.55 0.91 1.81
CA GLY A 50 -10.79 1.28 0.62
C GLY A 50 -10.95 2.75 0.23
N LEU A 51 -12.17 3.29 0.33
CA LEU A 51 -12.44 4.72 0.11
C LEU A 51 -11.70 5.59 1.12
N ALA A 52 -11.80 5.28 2.41
CA ALA A 52 -11.11 6.03 3.46
C ALA A 52 -9.58 6.01 3.26
N LEU A 53 -9.02 4.84 2.96
CA LEU A 53 -7.59 4.69 2.68
C LEU A 53 -7.17 5.43 1.40
N ALA A 54 -7.99 5.42 0.35
CA ALA A 54 -7.74 6.18 -0.88
C ALA A 54 -7.68 7.69 -0.59
N LEU A 55 -8.66 8.23 0.13
CA LEU A 55 -8.68 9.65 0.50
C LEU A 55 -7.48 10.05 1.37
N CYS A 56 -7.04 9.16 2.27
CA CYS A 56 -5.85 9.37 3.10
C CYS A 56 -4.53 9.05 2.37
N SER A 57 -4.56 8.41 1.19
CA SER A 57 -3.37 7.92 0.48
C SER A 57 -2.32 8.99 0.16
N PRO A 58 -2.65 10.26 -0.14
CA PRO A 58 -1.63 11.28 -0.35
C PRO A 58 -0.72 11.47 0.87
N ALA A 59 -1.28 11.39 2.08
CA ALA A 59 -0.50 11.50 3.31
C ALA A 59 0.42 10.28 3.50
N PHE A 60 -0.09 9.07 3.28
CA PHE A 60 0.71 7.85 3.38
C PHE A 60 1.88 7.84 2.39
N VAL A 61 1.61 8.21 1.14
CA VAL A 61 2.63 8.32 0.09
C VAL A 61 3.65 9.41 0.43
N TYR A 62 3.21 10.55 0.97
CA TYR A 62 4.11 11.64 1.37
C TYR A 62 5.09 11.19 2.47
N PHE A 63 4.60 10.58 3.54
CA PHE A 63 5.47 10.15 4.65
C PHE A 63 6.40 8.98 4.26
N ASP A 64 5.91 7.97 3.54
CA ASP A 64 6.78 6.88 3.08
C ASP A 64 7.84 7.40 2.09
N ARG A 65 7.49 8.38 1.25
CA ARG A 65 8.45 9.01 0.33
C ARG A 65 9.54 9.80 1.06
N GLN A 66 9.22 10.49 2.16
CA GLN A 66 10.22 11.18 2.99
C GLN A 66 11.18 10.19 3.64
N TYR A 67 10.65 9.07 4.14
CA TYR A 67 11.45 7.98 4.69
C TYR A 67 12.38 7.35 3.62
N LEU A 68 11.84 6.99 2.46
CA LEU A 68 12.61 6.40 1.36
C LEU A 68 13.66 7.35 0.77
N ALA A 69 13.40 8.66 0.78
CA ALA A 69 14.38 9.65 0.37
C ALA A 69 15.56 9.74 1.35
N ALA A 70 15.32 9.48 2.65
CA ALA A 70 16.35 9.47 3.67
C ALA A 70 17.18 8.17 3.67
N GLU A 71 16.55 7.03 3.41
CA GLU A 71 17.21 5.71 3.56
C GLU A 71 17.57 4.99 2.27
N ALA A 72 16.82 5.15 1.18
CA ALA A 72 16.85 4.22 0.05
C ALA A 72 17.34 4.81 -1.28
N ALA A 73 17.87 6.05 -1.32
CA ALA A 73 18.31 6.77 -2.53
C ALA A 73 17.28 6.78 -3.69
N TRP A 74 16.03 6.39 -3.43
CA TRP A 74 14.97 6.24 -4.40
C TRP A 74 13.79 7.12 -4.02
N THR A 75 13.34 7.92 -4.98
CA THR A 75 12.13 8.72 -4.85
C THR A 75 10.99 8.13 -5.70
N PRO A 76 9.89 7.67 -5.07
CA PRO A 76 8.65 7.28 -5.75
C PRO A 76 8.19 8.33 -6.78
N SER A 77 7.50 7.94 -7.87
CA SER A 77 6.95 8.91 -8.83
C SER A 77 5.74 9.67 -8.28
N ALA A 78 5.48 10.90 -8.75
CA ALA A 78 4.29 11.68 -8.38
C ALA A 78 2.96 11.01 -8.79
N LEU A 79 2.99 10.09 -9.76
CA LEU A 79 1.82 9.29 -10.19
C LEU A 79 1.13 8.57 -9.03
N TYR A 80 1.85 8.22 -7.96
CA TYR A 80 1.27 7.53 -6.81
C TYR A 80 0.31 8.39 -5.98
N TYR A 81 0.30 9.71 -6.15
CA TYR A 81 -0.71 10.58 -5.55
C TYR A 81 -2.11 10.40 -6.19
N LEU A 82 -2.20 9.78 -7.37
CA LEU A 82 -3.48 9.43 -7.99
C LEU A 82 -4.24 8.33 -7.22
N MET A 83 -3.63 7.71 -6.21
CA MET A 83 -4.32 6.81 -5.29
C MET A 83 -5.49 7.47 -4.54
N VAL A 84 -5.62 8.79 -4.56
CA VAL A 84 -6.80 9.49 -4.05
C VAL A 84 -8.08 9.14 -4.82
N VAL A 85 -7.95 8.72 -6.09
CA VAL A 85 -9.08 8.33 -6.94
C VAL A 85 -9.41 6.85 -6.67
N PRO A 86 -10.51 6.52 -5.97
CA PRO A 86 -10.74 5.16 -5.44
C PRO A 86 -10.78 4.08 -6.51
N ALA A 87 -11.28 4.40 -7.71
CA ALA A 87 -11.37 3.46 -8.82
C ALA A 87 -10.00 2.95 -9.31
N VAL A 88 -8.96 3.77 -9.21
CA VAL A 88 -7.59 3.41 -9.63
C VAL A 88 -6.66 3.12 -8.45
N ALA A 89 -7.06 3.53 -7.24
CA ALA A 89 -6.31 3.41 -6.01
C ALA A 89 -5.74 2.01 -5.74
N PRO A 90 -6.52 0.91 -5.76
CA PRO A 90 -5.99 -0.41 -5.45
C PRO A 90 -4.92 -0.88 -6.45
N PHE A 91 -5.03 -0.52 -7.73
CA PHE A 91 -4.05 -0.88 -8.76
C PHE A 91 -2.73 -0.13 -8.57
N LEU A 92 -2.82 1.18 -8.32
CA LEU A 92 -1.64 1.99 -8.03
C LEU A 92 -0.98 1.57 -6.71
N ALA A 93 -1.77 1.26 -5.68
CA ALA A 93 -1.30 0.78 -4.39
C ALA A 93 -0.54 -0.55 -4.54
N LEU A 94 -1.07 -1.49 -5.33
CA LEU A 94 -0.37 -2.74 -5.65
C LEU A 94 0.95 -2.47 -6.38
N ALA A 95 0.94 -1.65 -7.42
CA ALA A 95 2.14 -1.30 -8.17
C ALA A 95 3.20 -0.61 -7.29
N TYR A 96 2.75 0.24 -6.35
CA TYR A 96 3.62 0.91 -5.38
C TYR A 96 4.31 -0.08 -4.46
N VAL A 97 3.53 -0.95 -3.80
CA VAL A 97 4.05 -1.97 -2.88
C VAL A 97 5.02 -2.90 -3.61
N TYR A 98 4.69 -3.31 -4.83
CA TYR A 98 5.57 -4.14 -5.65
C TYR A 98 6.92 -3.45 -5.93
N ARG A 99 6.91 -2.19 -6.39
CA ARG A 99 8.16 -1.44 -6.65
C ARG A 99 8.96 -1.18 -5.38
N ARG A 100 8.27 -0.87 -4.27
CA ARG A 100 8.93 -0.69 -2.95
C ARG A 100 9.62 -1.98 -2.53
N HIS A 101 8.95 -3.12 -2.66
CA HIS A 101 9.51 -4.44 -2.32
C HIS A 101 10.75 -4.76 -3.17
N GLN A 102 10.73 -4.45 -4.47
CA GLN A 102 11.91 -4.67 -5.34
C GLN A 102 13.13 -3.81 -4.96
N ARG A 103 12.91 -2.63 -4.37
CA ARG A 103 13.98 -1.67 -4.06
C ARG A 103 14.51 -1.78 -2.63
N VAL A 104 13.64 -2.11 -1.68
CA VAL A 104 13.94 -2.07 -0.23
C VAL A 104 13.75 -3.44 0.43
N GLY A 105 12.88 -4.29 -0.12
CA GLY A 105 12.51 -5.58 0.49
C GLY A 105 13.39 -6.77 0.09
N VAL A 106 14.31 -6.61 -0.88
CA VAL A 106 15.24 -7.68 -1.28
C VAL A 106 16.54 -7.49 -0.48
N PRO A 107 16.91 -8.41 0.42
CA PRO A 107 18.21 -8.35 1.09
C PRO A 107 19.31 -8.40 0.02
N ALA A 108 20.35 -7.56 0.17
CA ALA A 108 21.53 -7.67 -0.68
C ALA A 108 22.04 -9.11 -0.63
N ASN A 109 22.19 -9.75 -1.79
CA ASN A 109 22.72 -11.11 -1.85
C ASN A 109 24.19 -11.06 -1.44
N PRO A 110 24.59 -11.60 -0.27
CA PRO A 110 25.97 -11.52 0.20
C PRO A 110 26.94 -12.30 -0.70
N LEU A 111 26.43 -13.18 -1.58
CA LEU A 111 27.23 -13.98 -2.51
C LEU A 111 27.50 -13.26 -3.85
N ALA A 112 26.94 -12.07 -4.07
CA ALA A 112 27.16 -11.31 -5.30
C ALA A 112 28.49 -10.52 -5.31
N ASP A 113 29.06 -10.24 -4.13
CA ASP A 113 30.28 -9.44 -3.95
C ASP A 113 31.58 -10.28 -3.92
N GLU A 114 31.50 -11.62 -4.06
CA GLU A 114 32.66 -12.53 -4.01
C GLU A 114 33.22 -12.95 -5.40
N ARG A 115 32.96 -12.17 -6.47
CA ARG A 115 33.53 -12.41 -7.81
C ARG A 115 34.40 -11.27 -8.28
#